data_AF-A0A1I8JB19-F1
#
_entry.id   AF-A0A1I8JB19-F1
#
_cell.length_a   1.000
_cell.length_b   1.000
_cell.length_c   1.000
_cell.angle_alpha   90.00
_cell.angle_beta   90.00
_cell.angle_gamma   90.00
#
_symmetry.space_group_name_H-M   'P 1'
#
loop_
_entity.id
_entity.type
_entity.pdbx_description
1 polymer ?
#
loop_
_entity_poly.entity_id
_entity_poly.type
_entity_poly.pdbx_seq_one_letter_code
_entity_poly.pdbx_strand_id
1 'polypeptide(L)'
;MAVSEDSLTFLAQYLDDSDPFAFNNSFEPKVGKPYIFSLYSPLSQLLHELYHMLNCPLQLEDCTLQLLKFNGSQGDYGPYLDLELSIEEQWYNFDSFGQDKRDALIIRTQLSIRVRAIVEKLLSSSGVELSRILSSLKQIFQDDKDLVHEFVESGGLDAIVTIGHQCEEANHYHILRALGQIMLYIDGMTGIGKHKATVEWLYSLLSSKHRNSVVKNAAKLLVIFVEYAPGNGELFMKAVSAVSVRERQPQWSHVMSLLKDTSLTEEIYYVLALKLVNSCLAYLPDQEAYYDLVDILEEQGMMQALLTLQPRAKQCEELQQQIDLYETTLKLEDGEIMPSELSPSSNLLPTLRRNKRGAAGSAGTGDKRQSRRRSVHDVAMTTNAAAATAAAANSKSKEPETAGSPLVTDKRARSGGEAATAAAAPGGASTALSATKKGSDLVLTSFQLLAY
;
A
#
# COMPACT_ATOMS: atom_id res chain seq x y z
N MET A 1 -9.53 47.43 12.43
CA MET A 1 -10.67 46.49 12.52
C MET A 1 -10.81 46.17 13.99
N ALA A 2 -11.86 46.69 14.62
CA ALA A 2 -12.09 46.47 16.04
C ALA A 2 -12.56 45.02 16.24
N VAL A 3 -11.67 44.19 16.75
CA VAL A 3 -12.05 42.97 17.46
C VAL A 3 -12.70 43.49 18.74
N SER A 4 -14.03 43.37 18.89
CA SER A 4 -14.56 43.28 20.25
C SER A 4 -13.94 42.03 20.84
N GLU A 5 -13.22 42.16 21.96
CA GLU A 5 -12.36 41.11 22.56
C GLU A 5 -13.08 39.76 22.77
N ASP A 6 -14.41 39.73 22.69
CA ASP A 6 -15.26 38.58 22.96
C ASP A 6 -15.98 37.99 21.71
N SER A 7 -15.60 38.39 20.49
CA SER A 7 -16.28 37.93 19.27
C SER A 7 -15.37 37.71 18.05
N LEU A 8 -15.68 36.71 17.24
CA LEU A 8 -14.99 36.37 15.99
C LEU A 8 -15.83 36.72 14.77
N THR A 9 -15.20 37.27 13.73
CA THR A 9 -15.84 37.54 12.43
C THR A 9 -15.32 36.58 11.37
N PHE A 10 -16.21 35.97 10.60
CA PHE A 10 -15.86 35.02 9.53
C PHE A 10 -16.94 34.98 8.44
N LEU A 11 -16.65 34.29 7.33
CA LEU A 11 -17.66 34.02 6.30
C LEU A 11 -18.40 32.72 6.61
N ALA A 12 -19.71 32.68 6.38
CA ALA A 12 -20.51 31.48 6.54
C ALA A 12 -21.02 31.00 5.17
N GLN A 13 -20.89 29.70 4.93
CA GLN A 13 -21.38 28.98 3.75
C GLN A 13 -21.89 27.61 4.19
N TYR A 14 -22.63 26.92 3.31
CA TYR A 14 -22.90 25.50 3.46
C TYR A 14 -22.43 24.73 2.23
N LEU A 15 -22.31 23.42 2.43
CA LEU A 15 -21.93 22.44 1.44
C LEU A 15 -22.94 21.30 1.49
N ASP A 16 -23.64 21.05 0.37
CA ASP A 16 -24.57 19.93 0.28
C ASP A 16 -23.81 18.64 -0.09
N ASP A 17 -23.42 17.92 0.95
CA ASP A 17 -22.76 16.62 0.89
C ASP A 17 -23.62 15.50 1.50
N SER A 18 -24.94 15.71 1.54
CA SER A 18 -25.93 14.75 2.06
C SER A 18 -25.89 13.41 1.32
N ASP A 19 -25.64 13.44 0.01
CA ASP A 19 -25.33 12.26 -0.81
C ASP A 19 -23.84 12.22 -1.18
N PRO A 20 -23.02 11.37 -0.53
CA PRO A 20 -21.61 11.23 -0.82
C PRO A 20 -21.29 10.82 -2.26
N PHE A 21 -22.24 10.24 -3.00
CA PHE A 21 -22.06 9.82 -4.40
C PHE A 21 -22.50 10.86 -5.44
N ALA A 22 -23.23 11.90 -5.01
CA ALA A 22 -23.64 13.02 -5.85
C ALA A 22 -22.90 14.33 -5.49
N PHE A 23 -21.97 14.24 -4.53
CA PHE A 23 -21.21 15.36 -4.02
C PHE A 23 -20.57 16.19 -5.14
N ASN A 24 -20.91 17.47 -5.17
CA ASN A 24 -20.21 18.48 -5.93
C ASN A 24 -19.63 19.47 -4.93
N ASN A 25 -18.34 19.81 -5.05
CA ASN A 25 -17.63 20.68 -4.10
C ASN A 25 -18.03 22.17 -4.31
N SER A 26 -19.33 22.45 -4.34
CA SER A 26 -19.92 23.76 -4.59
C SER A 26 -20.44 24.35 -3.30
N PHE A 27 -19.78 25.40 -2.81
CA PHE A 27 -20.24 26.14 -1.65
C PHE A 27 -21.40 27.07 -2.00
N GLU A 28 -22.41 27.09 -1.13
CA GLU A 28 -23.56 27.97 -1.26
C GLU A 28 -23.73 28.84 0.00
N PRO A 29 -24.00 30.15 -0.14
CA PRO A 29 -23.92 30.94 -1.38
C PRO A 29 -22.48 31.03 -1.91
N LYS A 30 -22.32 31.25 -3.23
CA LYS A 30 -20.99 31.36 -3.90
C LYS A 30 -20.05 32.39 -3.26
N VAL A 31 -20.62 33.42 -2.65
CA VAL A 31 -19.91 34.40 -1.84
C VAL A 31 -20.41 34.23 -0.42
N GLY A 32 -19.53 33.81 0.49
CA GLY A 32 -19.88 33.60 1.89
C GLY A 32 -20.46 34.84 2.56
N LYS A 33 -21.40 34.63 3.48
CA LYS A 33 -22.06 35.72 4.20
C LYS A 33 -21.25 36.06 5.45
N PRO A 34 -20.85 37.32 5.65
CA PRO A 34 -20.12 37.70 6.86
C PRO A 34 -21.02 37.53 8.09
N TYR A 35 -20.47 36.94 9.14
CA TYR A 35 -21.16 36.69 10.38
C TYR A 35 -20.22 36.95 11.57
N ILE A 36 -20.79 37.41 12.69
CA ILE A 36 -20.06 37.74 13.92
C ILE A 36 -20.66 36.88 15.02
N PHE A 37 -19.83 36.10 15.70
CA PHE A 37 -20.25 35.21 16.78
C PHE A 37 -19.46 35.46 18.06
N SER A 38 -20.08 35.20 19.22
CA SER A 38 -19.40 35.30 20.52
C SER A 38 -18.46 34.12 20.74
N LEU A 39 -17.31 34.39 21.36
CA LEU A 39 -16.30 33.35 21.64
C LEU A 39 -16.75 32.34 22.70
N TYR A 40 -17.69 32.71 23.59
CA TYR A 40 -18.07 31.92 24.77
C TYR A 40 -19.42 31.19 24.62
N SER A 41 -20.15 31.43 23.54
CA SER A 41 -21.41 30.72 23.26
C SER A 41 -21.14 29.34 22.67
N PRO A 42 -21.96 28.32 22.97
CA PRO A 42 -21.82 26.99 22.39
C PRO A 42 -22.04 27.02 20.88
N LEU A 43 -21.30 26.18 20.15
CA LEU A 43 -21.39 26.13 18.70
C LEU A 43 -22.70 25.52 18.16
N SER A 44 -23.46 24.80 18.98
CA SER A 44 -24.83 24.35 18.65
C SER A 44 -25.77 25.53 18.41
N GLN A 45 -25.62 26.61 19.19
CA GLN A 45 -26.34 27.87 18.95
C GLN A 45 -25.89 28.51 17.63
N LEU A 46 -24.57 28.55 17.38
CA LEU A 46 -24.02 29.08 16.13
C LEU A 46 -24.60 28.34 14.92
N LEU A 47 -24.60 27.01 14.96
CA LEU A 47 -25.12 26.18 13.88
C LEU A 47 -26.57 26.54 13.57
N HIS A 48 -27.43 26.65 14.59
CA HIS A 48 -28.83 27.00 14.42
C HIS A 48 -28.99 28.40 13.79
N GLU A 49 -28.22 29.39 14.24
CA GLU A 49 -28.26 30.75 13.67
C GLU A 49 -27.79 30.80 12.22
N LEU A 50 -26.66 30.14 11.90
CA LEU A 50 -26.13 30.09 10.54
C LEU A 50 -27.07 29.31 9.60
N TYR A 51 -27.67 28.23 10.07
CA TYR A 51 -28.59 27.39 9.30
C TYR A 51 -29.78 28.21 8.76
N HIS A 52 -30.44 28.98 9.62
CA HIS A 52 -31.55 29.86 9.22
C HIS A 52 -31.09 31.04 8.36
N MET A 53 -29.93 31.62 8.67
CA MET A 53 -29.38 32.75 7.91
C MET A 53 -28.99 32.35 6.46
N LEU A 54 -28.50 31.13 6.28
CA LEU A 54 -28.11 30.60 4.98
C LEU A 54 -29.27 29.98 4.20
N ASN A 55 -30.43 29.74 4.83
CA ASN A 55 -31.52 28.91 4.28
C ASN A 55 -31.01 27.53 3.85
N CYS A 56 -30.21 26.89 4.72
CA CYS A 56 -29.58 25.61 4.41
C CYS A 56 -30.64 24.51 4.14
N PRO A 57 -30.55 23.75 3.04
CA PRO A 57 -31.53 22.71 2.69
C PRO A 57 -31.33 21.39 3.43
N LEU A 58 -30.19 21.22 4.13
CA LEU A 58 -29.84 20.01 4.87
C LEU A 58 -30.78 19.80 6.07
N GLN A 59 -30.83 18.57 6.60
CA GLN A 59 -31.51 18.33 7.88
C GLN A 59 -30.65 18.88 9.01
N LEU A 60 -31.23 19.76 9.84
CA LEU A 60 -30.48 20.46 10.90
C LEU A 60 -29.80 19.49 11.88
N GLU A 61 -30.45 18.36 12.21
CA GLU A 61 -29.92 17.34 13.12
C GLU A 61 -28.71 16.58 12.57
N ASP A 62 -28.57 16.52 11.25
CA ASP A 62 -27.45 15.88 10.55
C ASP A 62 -26.31 16.85 10.27
N CYS A 63 -26.47 18.13 10.59
CA CYS A 63 -25.48 19.16 10.29
C CYS A 63 -24.35 19.20 11.33
N THR A 64 -23.18 19.64 10.87
CA THR A 64 -22.01 19.98 11.69
C THR A 64 -21.30 21.19 11.08
N LEU A 65 -20.28 21.68 11.78
CA LEU A 65 -19.48 22.83 11.38
C LEU A 65 -18.03 22.39 11.11
N GLN A 66 -17.49 22.82 9.98
CA GLN A 66 -16.09 22.62 9.63
C GLN A 66 -15.43 23.94 9.23
N LEU A 67 -14.18 24.11 9.63
CA LEU A 67 -13.38 25.26 9.22
C LEU A 67 -12.86 25.09 7.80
N LEU A 68 -12.91 26.17 7.01
CA LEU A 68 -12.24 26.29 5.72
C LEU A 68 -11.25 27.45 5.81
N LYS A 69 -9.95 27.12 5.72
CA LYS A 69 -8.86 28.09 5.83
C LYS A 69 -8.23 28.32 4.47
N PHE A 70 -7.97 29.58 4.10
CA PHE A 70 -7.26 29.90 2.87
C PHE A 70 -5.80 30.17 3.16
N ASN A 71 -4.91 29.35 2.56
CA ASN A 71 -3.48 29.60 2.57
C ASN A 71 -3.00 29.79 1.12
N GLY A 72 -2.97 31.05 0.67
CA GLY A 72 -2.70 31.39 -0.72
C GLY A 72 -3.92 31.15 -1.63
N SER A 73 -3.75 30.39 -2.71
CA SER A 73 -4.79 30.26 -3.75
C SER A 73 -5.82 29.15 -3.49
N GLN A 74 -5.55 28.23 -2.55
CA GLN A 74 -6.42 27.10 -2.26
C GLN A 74 -6.97 27.17 -0.83
N GLY A 75 -8.24 26.81 -0.68
CA GLY A 75 -8.86 26.58 0.62
C GLY A 75 -8.58 25.16 1.08
N ASP A 76 -8.13 25.01 2.32
CA ASP A 76 -7.87 23.74 2.98
C ASP A 76 -8.90 23.50 4.08
N TYR A 77 -9.41 22.27 4.14
CA TYR A 77 -10.38 21.86 5.15
C TYR A 77 -9.68 21.66 6.49
N GLY A 78 -10.14 22.39 7.49
CA GLY A 78 -9.73 22.26 8.87
C GLY A 78 -10.52 21.19 9.63
N PRO A 79 -10.38 21.13 10.96
CA PRO A 79 -11.09 20.17 11.78
C PRO A 79 -12.60 20.41 11.78
N TYR A 80 -13.35 19.32 11.99
CA TYR A 80 -14.74 19.37 12.39
C TYR A 80 -14.82 19.88 13.84
N LEU A 81 -15.77 20.77 14.10
CA LEU A 81 -15.90 21.42 15.39
C LEU A 81 -16.84 20.63 16.31
N ASP A 82 -16.51 20.63 17.60
CA ASP A 82 -17.40 20.11 18.63
C ASP A 82 -18.51 21.13 18.89
N LEU A 83 -19.76 20.76 18.61
CA LEU A 83 -20.92 21.63 18.73
C LEU A 83 -21.29 21.94 20.19
N GLU A 84 -20.85 21.12 21.14
CA GLU A 84 -21.13 21.33 22.58
C GLU A 84 -20.18 22.36 23.21
N LEU A 85 -19.02 22.58 22.59
CA LEU A 85 -18.02 23.53 23.06
C LEU A 85 -18.20 24.90 22.42
N SER A 86 -17.68 25.92 23.08
CA SER A 86 -17.54 27.27 22.54
C SER A 86 -16.29 27.41 21.66
N ILE A 87 -16.13 28.55 20.97
CA ILE A 87 -14.91 28.82 20.19
C ILE A 87 -13.70 28.92 21.12
N GLU A 88 -13.87 29.55 22.29
CA GLU A 88 -12.80 29.72 23.28
C GLU A 88 -12.31 28.36 23.82
N GLU A 89 -13.20 27.41 24.06
CA GLU A 89 -12.82 26.09 24.59
C GLU A 89 -12.04 25.22 23.59
N GLN A 90 -12.22 25.48 22.29
CA GLN A 90 -11.52 24.78 21.20
C GLN A 90 -10.68 25.71 20.32
N TRP A 91 -10.18 26.81 20.89
CA TRP A 91 -9.49 27.89 20.17
C TRP A 91 -8.26 27.40 19.37
N TYR A 92 -7.62 26.30 19.80
CA TYR A 92 -6.50 25.69 19.09
C TYR A 92 -6.87 25.21 17.67
N ASN A 93 -8.13 24.86 17.42
CA ASN A 93 -8.64 24.53 16.08
C ASN A 93 -8.69 25.78 15.18
N PHE A 94 -8.89 26.95 15.80
CA PHE A 94 -8.98 28.26 15.15
C PHE A 94 -7.63 28.94 14.97
N ASP A 95 -6.50 28.25 15.21
CA ASP A 95 -5.18 28.85 15.00
C ASP A 95 -5.04 29.41 13.57
N SER A 96 -4.62 30.67 13.47
CA SER A 96 -4.52 31.45 12.22
C SER A 96 -5.82 31.64 11.42
N PHE A 97 -6.98 31.25 11.96
CA PHE A 97 -8.29 31.46 11.34
C PHE A 97 -8.71 32.93 11.43
N GLY A 98 -9.25 33.47 10.34
CA GLY A 98 -9.66 34.87 10.22
C GLY A 98 -8.52 35.81 9.82
N GLN A 99 -7.30 35.29 9.57
CA GLN A 99 -6.22 36.09 8.97
C GLN A 99 -6.47 36.35 7.49
N ASP A 100 -7.02 35.36 6.75
CA ASP A 100 -7.51 35.56 5.40
C ASP A 100 -8.99 35.93 5.43
N LYS A 101 -9.39 36.93 4.65
CA LYS A 101 -10.78 37.39 4.58
C LYS A 101 -11.72 36.38 3.93
N ARG A 102 -11.17 35.34 3.30
CA ARG A 102 -11.91 34.24 2.68
C ARG A 102 -12.13 33.06 3.63
N ASP A 103 -11.51 33.07 4.80
CA ASP A 103 -11.73 32.04 5.82
C ASP A 103 -13.21 31.93 6.14
N ALA A 104 -13.70 30.70 6.10
CA ALA A 104 -15.12 30.43 6.19
C ALA A 104 -15.42 29.29 7.16
N LEU A 105 -16.60 29.36 7.77
CA LEU A 105 -17.21 28.28 8.50
C LEU A 105 -18.28 27.64 7.60
N ILE A 106 -18.14 26.33 7.41
CA ILE A 106 -18.98 25.56 6.49
C ILE A 106 -19.95 24.72 7.30
N ILE A 107 -21.25 24.92 7.07
CA ILE A 107 -22.27 23.94 7.47
C ILE A 107 -22.23 22.78 6.48
N ARG A 108 -22.06 21.57 6.98
CA ARG A 108 -22.08 20.35 6.16
C ARG A 108 -22.65 19.17 6.93
N THR A 109 -22.85 18.06 6.27
CA THR A 109 -23.36 16.82 6.88
C THR A 109 -22.29 16.18 7.76
N GLN A 110 -22.69 15.66 8.92
CA GLN A 110 -21.82 14.91 9.84
C GLN A 110 -21.16 13.71 9.15
N LEU A 111 -19.91 13.43 9.54
CA LEU A 111 -19.14 12.29 9.00
C LEU A 111 -19.88 10.97 9.20
N SER A 112 -20.41 10.72 10.40
CA SER A 112 -21.11 9.49 10.76
C SER A 112 -22.37 9.26 9.90
N ILE A 113 -23.12 10.33 9.59
CA ILE A 113 -24.30 10.27 8.72
C ILE A 113 -23.88 9.95 7.27
N ARG A 114 -22.84 10.62 6.76
CA ARG A 114 -22.31 10.36 5.41
C ARG A 114 -21.78 8.94 5.27
N VAL A 115 -21.03 8.45 6.25
CA VAL A 115 -20.53 7.07 6.26
C VAL A 115 -21.67 6.07 6.31
N ARG A 116 -22.70 6.31 7.12
CA ARG A 116 -23.90 5.46 7.15
C ARG A 116 -24.59 5.41 5.78
N ALA A 117 -24.74 6.55 5.12
CA ALA A 117 -25.30 6.60 3.76
C ALA A 117 -24.44 5.83 2.74
N ILE A 118 -23.10 5.88 2.86
CA ILE A 118 -22.19 5.08 2.04
C ILE A 118 -22.43 3.58 2.26
N VAL A 119 -22.42 3.13 3.53
CA VAL A 119 -22.60 1.72 3.89
C VAL A 119 -23.97 1.20 3.48
N GLU A 120 -25.02 1.98 3.71
CA GLU A 120 -26.39 1.62 3.32
C GLU A 120 -26.52 1.45 1.81
N LYS A 121 -26.00 2.40 1.02
CA LYS A 121 -26.00 2.30 -0.44
C LYS A 121 -25.19 1.12 -0.95
N LEU A 122 -24.06 0.81 -0.30
CA LEU A 122 -23.24 -0.35 -0.63
C LEU A 122 -24.01 -1.67 -0.44
N LEU A 123 -24.74 -1.80 0.66
CA LEU A 123 -25.45 -3.03 1.02
C LEU A 123 -26.82 -3.19 0.32
N SER A 124 -27.45 -2.10 -0.11
CA SER A 124 -28.76 -2.11 -0.76
C SER A 124 -28.70 -2.14 -2.31
N SER A 125 -27.54 -1.84 -2.90
CA SER A 125 -27.38 -1.73 -4.35
C SER A 125 -26.91 -3.04 -4.99
N SER A 126 -27.31 -3.28 -6.24
CA SER A 126 -26.89 -4.46 -7.01
C SER A 126 -26.69 -4.15 -8.51
N GLY A 127 -26.04 -5.06 -9.23
CA GLY A 127 -25.77 -4.91 -10.67
C GLY A 127 -24.97 -3.66 -11.01
N VAL A 128 -25.40 -2.93 -12.04
CA VAL A 128 -24.71 -1.75 -12.57
C VAL A 128 -24.56 -0.63 -11.52
N GLU A 129 -25.57 -0.46 -10.66
CA GLU A 129 -25.55 0.58 -9.65
C GLU A 129 -24.48 0.31 -8.57
N LEU A 130 -24.34 -0.95 -8.16
CA LEU A 130 -23.26 -1.36 -7.27
C LEU A 130 -21.88 -1.09 -7.90
N SER A 131 -21.71 -1.42 -9.19
CA SER A 131 -20.46 -1.12 -9.91
C SER A 131 -20.13 0.38 -9.94
N ARG A 132 -21.15 1.23 -10.13
CA ARG A 132 -21.00 2.70 -10.10
C ARG A 132 -20.59 3.18 -8.71
N ILE A 133 -21.29 2.74 -7.67
CA ILE A 133 -20.99 3.04 -6.26
C ILE A 133 -19.56 2.65 -5.91
N LEU A 134 -19.16 1.41 -6.20
CA LEU A 134 -17.82 0.91 -5.90
C LEU A 134 -16.74 1.67 -6.66
N SER A 135 -17.01 2.10 -7.90
CA SER A 135 -16.09 2.91 -8.69
C SER A 135 -15.84 4.28 -8.07
N SER A 136 -16.87 4.87 -7.46
CA SER A 136 -16.81 6.18 -6.81
C SER A 136 -16.14 6.16 -5.44
N LEU A 137 -16.17 5.03 -4.71
CA LEU A 137 -15.63 4.94 -3.34
C LEU A 137 -14.20 5.44 -3.22
N LYS A 138 -13.33 5.09 -4.18
CA LYS A 138 -11.94 5.57 -4.17
C LYS A 138 -11.88 7.10 -4.14
N GLN A 139 -12.66 7.75 -5.00
CA GLN A 139 -12.67 9.21 -5.11
C GLN A 139 -13.22 9.87 -3.83
N ILE A 140 -14.27 9.29 -3.26
CA ILE A 140 -14.88 9.78 -2.01
C ILE A 140 -13.85 9.82 -0.87
N PHE A 141 -13.11 8.73 -0.65
CA PHE A 141 -12.06 8.70 0.38
C PHE A 141 -10.83 9.55 0.03
N GLN A 142 -10.60 9.81 -1.26
CA GLN A 142 -9.51 10.66 -1.71
C GLN A 142 -9.82 12.15 -1.47
N ASP A 143 -11.07 12.56 -1.71
CA ASP A 143 -11.51 13.94 -1.55
C ASP A 143 -11.76 14.31 -0.09
N ASP A 144 -12.14 13.34 0.74
CA ASP A 144 -12.42 13.55 2.16
C ASP A 144 -11.78 12.45 3.01
N LYS A 145 -10.56 12.72 3.50
CA LYS A 145 -9.79 11.77 4.30
C LYS A 145 -10.43 11.46 5.65
N ASP A 146 -11.23 12.37 6.20
CA ASP A 146 -11.79 12.24 7.55
C ASP A 146 -12.90 11.18 7.57
N LEU A 147 -13.51 10.89 6.39
CA LEU A 147 -14.40 9.73 6.22
C LEU A 147 -13.72 8.40 6.49
N VAL A 148 -12.40 8.28 6.31
CA VAL A 148 -11.71 6.97 6.38
C VAL A 148 -11.73 6.43 7.80
N HIS A 149 -11.47 7.28 8.79
CA HIS A 149 -11.53 6.91 10.20
C HIS A 149 -12.95 6.46 10.57
N GLU A 150 -13.95 7.31 10.30
CA GLU A 150 -15.35 7.03 10.61
C GLU A 150 -15.88 5.79 9.87
N PHE A 151 -15.46 5.57 8.63
CA PHE A 151 -15.84 4.40 7.84
C PHE A 151 -15.34 3.09 8.44
N VAL A 152 -14.12 3.10 8.99
CA VAL A 152 -13.57 1.93 9.70
C VAL A 152 -14.34 1.67 11.00
N GLU A 153 -14.60 2.71 11.79
CA GLU A 153 -15.28 2.56 13.09
C GLU A 153 -16.75 2.14 12.94
N SER A 154 -17.42 2.61 11.90
CA SER A 154 -18.82 2.28 11.60
C SER A 154 -19.02 0.92 10.90
N GLY A 155 -18.01 0.05 10.87
CA GLY A 155 -18.13 -1.30 10.27
C GLY A 155 -18.15 -1.28 8.72
N GLY A 156 -17.64 -0.24 8.08
CA GLY A 156 -17.57 -0.15 6.62
C GLY A 156 -16.70 -1.23 5.98
N LEU A 157 -15.67 -1.71 6.69
CA LEU A 157 -14.84 -2.84 6.23
C LEU A 157 -15.63 -4.15 6.17
N ASP A 158 -16.54 -4.41 7.11
CA ASP A 158 -17.44 -5.57 7.07
C ASP A 158 -18.33 -5.53 5.83
N ALA A 159 -18.87 -4.35 5.51
CA ALA A 159 -19.67 -4.15 4.29
C ALA A 159 -18.86 -4.42 3.03
N ILE A 160 -17.62 -3.89 2.95
CA ILE A 160 -16.71 -4.14 1.83
C ILE A 160 -16.44 -5.65 1.65
N VAL A 161 -16.09 -6.37 2.72
CA VAL A 161 -15.76 -7.79 2.65
C VAL A 161 -17.00 -8.62 2.28
N THR A 162 -18.16 -8.30 2.87
CA THR A 162 -19.43 -8.96 2.57
C THR A 162 -19.77 -8.85 1.08
N ILE A 163 -19.68 -7.64 0.53
CA ILE A 163 -19.91 -7.41 -0.90
C ILE A 163 -18.84 -8.11 -1.73
N GLY A 164 -17.58 -8.07 -1.30
CA GLY A 164 -16.46 -8.74 -1.96
C GLY A 164 -16.66 -10.26 -2.13
N HIS A 165 -17.36 -10.92 -1.21
CA HIS A 165 -17.71 -12.33 -1.34
C HIS A 165 -18.89 -12.61 -2.27
N GLN A 166 -19.74 -11.62 -2.53
CA GLN A 166 -21.01 -11.78 -3.26
C GLN A 166 -20.98 -11.18 -4.67
N CYS A 167 -20.07 -10.25 -4.94
CA CYS A 167 -20.05 -9.49 -6.18
C CYS A 167 -19.31 -10.21 -7.31
N GLU A 168 -19.56 -9.73 -8.53
CA GLU A 168 -18.81 -10.14 -9.72
C GLU A 168 -17.36 -9.66 -9.67
N GLU A 169 -16.49 -10.32 -10.43
CA GLU A 169 -15.04 -10.07 -10.42
C GLU A 169 -14.65 -8.66 -10.86
N ALA A 170 -15.42 -8.05 -11.77
CA ALA A 170 -15.18 -6.67 -12.19
C ALA A 170 -15.25 -5.69 -11.00
N ASN A 171 -16.10 -6.00 -10.02
CA ASN A 171 -16.28 -5.19 -8.82
C ASN A 171 -15.16 -5.41 -7.80
N HIS A 172 -14.49 -6.57 -7.79
CA HIS A 172 -13.32 -6.80 -6.93
C HIS A 172 -12.22 -5.77 -7.20
N TYR A 173 -11.98 -5.43 -8.48
CA TYR A 173 -10.98 -4.41 -8.82
C TYR A 173 -11.32 -3.04 -8.21
N HIS A 174 -12.59 -2.61 -8.27
CA HIS A 174 -13.03 -1.34 -7.68
C HIS A 174 -12.92 -1.36 -6.15
N ILE A 175 -13.29 -2.47 -5.52
CA ILE A 175 -13.12 -2.66 -4.08
C ILE A 175 -11.64 -2.57 -3.67
N LEU A 176 -10.74 -3.25 -4.38
CA LEU A 176 -9.31 -3.21 -4.10
C LEU A 176 -8.74 -1.79 -4.27
N ARG A 177 -9.24 -1.02 -5.24
CA ARG A 177 -8.84 0.39 -5.42
C ARG A 177 -9.30 1.27 -4.24
N ALA A 178 -10.50 1.05 -3.73
CA ALA A 178 -11.00 1.75 -2.55
C ALA A 178 -10.22 1.34 -1.28
N LEU A 179 -9.95 0.04 -1.08
CA LEU A 179 -9.11 -0.44 0.03
C LEU A 179 -7.69 0.11 -0.04
N GLY A 180 -7.09 0.19 -1.22
CA GLY A 180 -5.80 0.83 -1.41
C GLY A 180 -5.81 2.30 -1.02
N GLN A 181 -6.89 3.01 -1.31
CA GLN A 181 -7.07 4.40 -0.87
C GLN A 181 -7.21 4.49 0.65
N ILE A 182 -7.99 3.61 1.28
CA ILE A 182 -8.15 3.54 2.75
C ILE A 182 -6.78 3.28 3.42
N MET A 183 -5.98 2.35 2.87
CA MET A 183 -4.67 2.00 3.40
C MET A 183 -3.64 3.14 3.38
N LEU A 184 -3.84 4.20 2.58
CA LEU A 184 -2.95 5.36 2.57
C LEU A 184 -3.02 6.16 3.87
N TYR A 185 -4.12 6.05 4.63
CA TYR A 185 -4.34 6.77 5.87
C TYR A 185 -4.02 5.87 7.07
N ILE A 186 -3.44 6.46 8.12
CA ILE A 186 -3.02 5.74 9.33
C ILE A 186 -4.20 5.01 9.97
N ASP A 187 -5.35 5.68 10.08
CA ASP A 187 -6.57 5.09 10.65
C ASP A 187 -7.11 3.95 9.79
N GLY A 188 -7.06 4.10 8.46
CA GLY A 188 -7.46 3.05 7.52
C GLY A 188 -6.60 1.80 7.61
N MET A 189 -5.27 1.97 7.61
CA MET A 189 -4.33 0.87 7.75
C MET A 189 -4.44 0.18 9.11
N THR A 190 -4.55 0.96 10.19
CA THR A 190 -4.75 0.43 11.56
C THR A 190 -6.08 -0.32 11.66
N GLY A 191 -7.14 0.21 11.04
CA GLY A 191 -8.45 -0.41 10.93
C GLY A 191 -8.40 -1.78 10.27
N ILE A 192 -7.73 -1.87 9.12
CA ILE A 192 -7.54 -3.14 8.39
C ILE A 192 -6.74 -4.13 9.22
N GLY A 193 -5.74 -3.69 9.97
CA GLY A 193 -5.01 -4.55 10.91
C GLY A 193 -5.88 -5.14 12.02
N LYS A 194 -6.88 -4.38 12.51
CA LYS A 194 -7.87 -4.87 13.48
C LYS A 194 -8.91 -5.80 12.84
N HIS A 195 -9.24 -5.57 11.57
CA HIS A 195 -10.29 -6.28 10.84
C HIS A 195 -9.76 -7.52 10.08
N LYS A 196 -9.63 -8.65 10.80
CA LYS A 196 -9.07 -9.91 10.29
C LYS A 196 -9.70 -10.39 8.97
N ALA A 197 -11.01 -10.24 8.82
CA ALA A 197 -11.73 -10.71 7.64
C ALA A 197 -11.27 -10.01 6.34
N THR A 198 -10.82 -8.75 6.40
CA THR A 198 -10.25 -8.06 5.23
C THR A 198 -8.95 -8.73 4.79
N VAL A 199 -8.05 -9.01 5.72
CA VAL A 199 -6.74 -9.62 5.40
C VAL A 199 -6.92 -11.06 4.90
N GLU A 200 -7.83 -11.83 5.51
CA GLU A 200 -8.21 -13.17 5.03
C GLU A 200 -8.79 -13.13 3.62
N TRP A 201 -9.70 -12.17 3.34
CA TRP A 201 -10.29 -12.02 2.03
C TRP A 201 -9.25 -11.64 0.96
N LEU A 202 -8.36 -10.68 1.26
CA LEU A 202 -7.25 -10.32 0.37
C LEU A 202 -6.35 -11.53 0.06
N TYR A 203 -6.08 -12.38 1.04
CA TYR A 203 -5.29 -13.61 0.83
C TYR A 203 -6.02 -14.65 -0.03
N SER A 204 -7.34 -14.83 0.16
CA SER A 204 -8.15 -15.71 -0.70
C SER A 204 -8.21 -15.21 -2.15
N LEU A 205 -8.11 -13.89 -2.41
CA LEU A 205 -8.07 -13.35 -3.78
C LEU A 205 -6.81 -13.75 -4.57
N LEU A 206 -5.74 -14.20 -3.90
CA LEU A 206 -4.51 -14.66 -4.57
C LEU A 206 -4.71 -15.96 -5.36
N SER A 207 -5.74 -16.75 -5.07
CA SER A 207 -6.08 -17.97 -5.84
C SER A 207 -7.20 -17.76 -6.85
N SER A 208 -7.59 -16.51 -7.12
CA SER A 208 -8.61 -16.21 -8.11
C SER A 208 -8.21 -16.72 -9.50
N LYS A 209 -9.14 -17.43 -10.16
CA LYS A 209 -8.92 -18.07 -11.48
C LYS A 209 -8.90 -17.07 -12.64
N HIS A 210 -9.30 -15.83 -12.41
CA HIS A 210 -9.59 -14.87 -13.47
C HIS A 210 -8.77 -13.59 -13.34
N ARG A 211 -8.40 -13.06 -14.52
CA ARG A 211 -7.77 -11.76 -14.80
C ARG A 211 -6.88 -11.23 -13.67
N ASN A 212 -5.67 -11.78 -13.57
CA ASN A 212 -4.37 -11.11 -13.38
C ASN A 212 -4.36 -9.77 -12.58
N SER A 213 -5.10 -8.74 -13.00
CA SER A 213 -5.28 -7.50 -12.24
C SER A 213 -5.77 -7.70 -10.80
N VAL A 214 -6.76 -8.57 -10.54
CA VAL A 214 -7.30 -8.76 -9.17
C VAL A 214 -6.22 -9.34 -8.27
N VAL A 215 -5.57 -10.43 -8.71
CA VAL A 215 -4.44 -11.06 -8.02
C VAL A 215 -3.31 -10.07 -7.80
N LYS A 216 -2.93 -9.30 -8.84
CA LYS A 216 -1.87 -8.28 -8.77
C LYS A 216 -2.18 -7.22 -7.72
N ASN A 217 -3.40 -6.68 -7.71
CA ASN A 217 -3.80 -5.64 -6.76
C ASN A 217 -3.90 -6.20 -5.33
N ALA A 218 -4.49 -7.39 -5.14
CA ALA A 218 -4.53 -8.03 -3.84
C ALA A 218 -3.12 -8.29 -3.27
N ALA A 219 -2.20 -8.82 -4.10
CA ALA A 219 -0.81 -9.03 -3.72
C ALA A 219 -0.10 -7.72 -3.36
N LYS A 220 -0.30 -6.65 -4.15
CA LYS A 220 0.21 -5.31 -3.83
C LYS A 220 -0.27 -4.82 -2.47
N LEU A 221 -1.58 -4.91 -2.20
CA LEU A 221 -2.15 -4.48 -0.92
C LEU A 221 -1.64 -5.31 0.26
N LEU A 222 -1.47 -6.62 0.10
CA LEU A 222 -0.88 -7.48 1.14
C LEU A 222 0.58 -7.13 1.42
N VAL A 223 1.38 -6.87 0.39
CA VAL A 223 2.77 -6.40 0.55
C VAL A 223 2.79 -5.09 1.32
N ILE A 224 1.98 -4.11 0.88
CA ILE A 224 1.85 -2.81 1.55
C ILE A 224 1.45 -2.97 3.02
N PHE A 225 0.48 -3.84 3.30
CA PHE A 225 0.02 -4.13 4.65
C PHE A 225 1.13 -4.69 5.53
N VAL A 226 1.86 -5.71 5.06
CA VAL A 226 2.95 -6.34 5.82
C VAL A 226 4.13 -5.39 6.00
N GLU A 227 4.46 -4.56 5.00
CA GLU A 227 5.57 -3.61 5.07
C GLU A 227 5.27 -2.39 5.96
N TYR A 228 4.00 -2.07 6.18
CA TYR A 228 3.62 -0.89 6.97
C TYR A 228 4.10 -0.95 8.43
N ALA A 229 3.97 -2.11 9.08
CA ALA A 229 4.36 -2.28 10.47
C ALA A 229 4.82 -3.72 10.76
N PRO A 230 5.86 -3.92 11.60
CA PRO A 230 6.35 -5.25 11.93
C PRO A 230 5.29 -6.22 12.49
N GLY A 231 4.31 -5.70 13.23
CA GLY A 231 3.20 -6.50 13.77
C GLY A 231 2.24 -7.05 12.70
N ASN A 232 2.18 -6.43 11.52
CA ASN A 232 1.26 -6.83 10.46
C ASN A 232 1.66 -8.17 9.82
N GLY A 233 2.94 -8.55 9.86
CA GLY A 233 3.39 -9.88 9.42
C GLY A 233 2.76 -11.01 10.23
N GLU A 234 2.65 -10.85 11.56
CA GLU A 234 2.00 -11.85 12.43
C GLU A 234 0.49 -11.91 12.18
N LEU A 235 -0.16 -10.75 11.98
CA LEU A 235 -1.58 -10.67 11.61
C LEU A 235 -1.84 -11.37 10.28
N PHE A 236 -0.96 -11.17 9.29
CA PHE A 236 -1.04 -11.85 8.00
C PHE A 236 -0.86 -13.36 8.14
N MET A 237 0.14 -13.83 8.91
CA MET A 237 0.33 -15.26 9.18
C MET A 237 -0.90 -15.92 9.82
N LYS A 238 -1.56 -15.22 10.74
CA LYS A 238 -2.83 -15.68 11.34
C LYS A 238 -3.94 -15.78 10.29
N ALA A 239 -4.05 -14.80 9.40
CA ALA A 239 -5.02 -14.83 8.30
C ALA A 239 -4.74 -16.00 7.32
N VAL A 240 -3.48 -16.21 6.94
CA VAL A 240 -3.07 -17.36 6.10
C VAL A 240 -3.46 -18.69 6.76
N SER A 241 -3.22 -18.82 8.06
CA SER A 241 -3.60 -20.00 8.83
C SER A 241 -5.11 -20.22 8.85
N ALA A 242 -5.90 -19.17 9.08
CA ALA A 242 -7.35 -19.25 9.09
C ALA A 242 -7.92 -19.66 7.71
N VAL A 243 -7.40 -19.07 6.63
CA VAL A 243 -7.80 -19.41 5.25
C VAL A 243 -7.41 -20.84 4.90
N SER A 244 -6.20 -21.27 5.26
CA SER A 244 -5.73 -22.65 5.08
C SER A 244 -6.69 -23.68 5.72
N VAL A 245 -7.09 -23.44 6.97
CA VAL A 245 -8.05 -24.30 7.67
C VAL A 245 -9.42 -24.29 6.99
N ARG A 246 -9.90 -23.09 6.58
CA ARG A 246 -11.19 -22.91 5.91
C ARG A 246 -11.25 -23.63 4.57
N GLU A 247 -10.20 -23.53 3.77
CA GLU A 247 -10.14 -24.06 2.40
C GLU A 247 -9.56 -25.48 2.32
N ARG A 248 -9.07 -26.03 3.45
CA ARG A 248 -8.42 -27.34 3.56
C ARG A 248 -7.21 -27.48 2.62
N GLN A 249 -6.45 -26.40 2.50
CA GLN A 249 -5.21 -26.32 1.72
C GLN A 249 -4.02 -26.08 2.65
N PRO A 250 -2.79 -26.44 2.26
CA PRO A 250 -1.63 -26.09 3.06
C PRO A 250 -1.51 -24.57 3.20
N GLN A 251 -0.98 -24.12 4.33
CA GLN A 251 -0.65 -22.71 4.54
C GLN A 251 0.23 -22.21 3.40
N TRP A 252 0.11 -20.95 2.98
CA TRP A 252 0.90 -20.38 1.87
C TRP A 252 0.64 -20.98 0.47
N SER A 253 -0.31 -21.92 0.32
CA SER A 253 -0.67 -22.55 -0.96
C SER A 253 -0.99 -21.55 -2.08
N HIS A 254 -1.69 -20.46 -1.78
CA HIS A 254 -2.02 -19.45 -2.80
C HIS A 254 -0.77 -18.74 -3.34
N VAL A 255 0.14 -18.35 -2.45
CA VAL A 255 1.42 -17.71 -2.83
C VAL A 255 2.29 -18.71 -3.58
N MET A 256 2.37 -19.95 -3.11
CA MET A 256 3.11 -21.01 -3.78
C MET A 256 2.54 -21.37 -5.16
N SER A 257 1.22 -21.27 -5.33
CA SER A 257 0.58 -21.44 -6.64
C SER A 257 1.03 -20.36 -7.62
N LEU A 258 1.11 -19.09 -7.17
CA LEU A 258 1.61 -18.00 -8.01
C LEU A 258 3.07 -18.20 -8.42
N LEU A 259 3.92 -18.67 -7.51
CA LEU A 259 5.33 -18.93 -7.81
C LEU A 259 5.55 -20.11 -8.77
N LYS A 260 4.63 -21.08 -8.77
CA LYS A 260 4.71 -22.27 -9.65
C LYS A 260 4.03 -22.06 -10.99
N ASP A 261 3.16 -21.08 -11.12
CA ASP A 261 2.39 -20.85 -12.33
C ASP A 261 3.24 -20.19 -13.42
N THR A 262 3.84 -21.00 -14.28
CA THR A 262 4.67 -20.54 -15.40
C THR A 262 3.86 -19.88 -16.54
N SER A 263 2.52 -19.92 -16.49
CA SER A 263 1.65 -19.30 -17.48
C SER A 263 1.52 -17.79 -17.31
N LEU A 264 1.92 -17.24 -16.15
CA LEU A 264 1.84 -15.81 -15.88
C LEU A 264 2.76 -15.02 -16.81
N THR A 265 2.20 -14.02 -17.50
CA THR A 265 2.92 -13.26 -18.52
C THR A 265 3.87 -12.21 -17.95
N GLU A 266 3.49 -11.55 -16.84
CA GLU A 266 4.28 -10.48 -16.23
C GLU A 266 5.10 -11.00 -15.04
N GLU A 267 6.35 -10.55 -14.89
CA GLU A 267 7.21 -10.97 -13.78
C GLU A 267 6.75 -10.42 -12.42
N ILE A 268 5.96 -9.34 -12.44
CA ILE A 268 5.47 -8.65 -11.23
C ILE A 268 4.72 -9.57 -10.27
N TYR A 269 4.04 -10.61 -10.75
CA TYR A 269 3.36 -11.58 -9.89
C TYR A 269 4.34 -12.32 -8.99
N TYR A 270 5.44 -12.81 -9.57
CA TYR A 270 6.49 -13.52 -8.83
C TYR A 270 7.22 -12.56 -7.89
N VAL A 271 7.48 -11.34 -8.33
CA VAL A 271 8.08 -10.30 -7.50
C VAL A 271 7.22 -10.04 -6.27
N LEU A 272 5.92 -9.79 -6.44
CA LEU A 272 5.01 -9.52 -5.32
C LEU A 272 4.88 -10.72 -4.37
N ALA A 273 4.80 -11.94 -4.92
CA ALA A 273 4.74 -13.16 -4.12
C ALA A 273 6.01 -13.36 -3.28
N LEU A 274 7.20 -13.23 -3.88
CA LEU A 274 8.47 -13.32 -3.14
C LEU A 274 8.65 -12.18 -2.16
N LYS A 275 8.26 -10.96 -2.55
CA LYS A 275 8.33 -9.80 -1.66
C LYS A 275 7.46 -10.01 -0.42
N LEU A 276 6.26 -10.58 -0.57
CA LEU A 276 5.40 -10.93 0.56
C LEU A 276 6.04 -11.96 1.49
N VAL A 277 6.66 -13.01 0.93
CA VAL A 277 7.41 -14.02 1.69
C VAL A 277 8.58 -13.39 2.43
N ASN A 278 9.43 -12.64 1.73
CA ASN A 278 10.63 -12.00 2.27
C ASN A 278 10.27 -11.01 3.38
N SER A 279 9.24 -10.19 3.19
CA SER A 279 8.76 -9.27 4.21
C SER A 279 8.28 -10.04 5.45
N CYS A 280 7.48 -11.09 5.29
CA CYS A 280 7.05 -11.89 6.45
C CYS A 280 8.23 -12.50 7.21
N LEU A 281 9.17 -13.12 6.51
CA LEU A 281 10.38 -13.71 7.11
C LEU A 281 11.22 -12.68 7.87
N ALA A 282 11.33 -11.45 7.36
CA ALA A 282 12.06 -10.37 8.01
C ALA A 282 11.41 -9.89 9.31
N TYR A 283 10.08 -9.98 9.43
CA TYR A 283 9.32 -9.48 10.58
C TYR A 283 9.02 -10.54 11.66
N LEU A 284 9.34 -11.82 11.44
CA LEU A 284 9.10 -12.87 12.42
C LEU A 284 9.87 -12.65 13.74
N PRO A 285 9.23 -12.87 14.90
CA PRO A 285 9.74 -12.45 16.20
C PRO A 285 10.94 -13.26 16.70
N ASP A 286 10.96 -14.56 16.40
CA ASP A 286 11.94 -15.53 16.87
C ASP A 286 12.35 -16.50 15.74
N GLN A 287 13.37 -17.31 16.05
CA GLN A 287 13.99 -18.23 15.10
C GLN A 287 13.16 -19.51 14.87
N GLU A 288 12.33 -19.92 15.83
CA GLU A 288 11.46 -21.10 15.70
C GLU A 288 10.36 -20.81 14.67
N ALA A 289 9.65 -19.69 14.83
CA ALA A 289 8.62 -19.25 13.88
C ALA A 289 9.18 -19.06 12.46
N TYR A 290 10.45 -18.63 12.34
CA TYR A 290 11.13 -18.52 11.05
C TYR A 290 11.31 -19.88 10.37
N TYR A 291 11.84 -20.88 11.09
CA TYR A 291 12.05 -22.20 10.52
C TYR A 291 10.73 -22.92 10.24
N ASP A 292 9.70 -22.70 11.05
CA ASP A 292 8.36 -23.24 10.77
C ASP A 292 7.82 -22.73 9.43
N LEU A 293 7.93 -21.42 9.17
CA LEU A 293 7.50 -20.85 7.88
C LEU A 293 8.35 -21.39 6.72
N VAL A 294 9.67 -21.44 6.88
CA VAL A 294 10.59 -21.97 5.86
C VAL A 294 10.31 -23.44 5.57
N ASP A 295 9.97 -24.25 6.56
CA ASP A 295 9.60 -25.65 6.37
C ASP A 295 8.28 -25.78 5.59
N ILE A 296 7.26 -25.00 5.95
CA ILE A 296 5.96 -24.96 5.23
C ILE A 296 6.12 -24.62 3.75
N LEU A 297 6.94 -23.62 3.42
CA LEU A 297 7.16 -23.20 2.03
C LEU A 297 7.82 -24.30 1.20
N GLU A 298 8.61 -25.14 1.84
CA GLU A 298 9.50 -26.07 1.15
C GLU A 298 9.00 -27.49 1.09
N GLU A 299 8.16 -27.89 2.03
CA GLU A 299 7.21 -28.98 1.81
C GLU A 299 6.34 -28.74 0.57
N GLN A 300 6.09 -27.46 0.24
CA GLN A 300 5.44 -27.05 -0.99
C GLN A 300 6.39 -26.82 -2.17
N GLY A 301 7.68 -27.11 -2.05
CA GLY A 301 8.63 -27.05 -3.16
C GLY A 301 9.07 -25.65 -3.58
N MET A 302 9.24 -24.72 -2.62
CA MET A 302 9.82 -23.38 -2.86
C MET A 302 11.11 -23.44 -3.67
N MET A 303 12.07 -24.29 -3.29
CA MET A 303 13.34 -24.41 -4.02
C MET A 303 13.12 -24.74 -5.51
N GLN A 304 12.21 -25.67 -5.82
CA GLN A 304 11.92 -26.04 -7.20
C GLN A 304 11.23 -24.89 -7.96
N ALA A 305 10.35 -24.14 -7.31
CA ALA A 305 9.70 -22.97 -7.90
C ALA A 305 10.75 -21.89 -8.24
N LEU A 306 11.67 -21.57 -7.32
CA LEU A 306 12.75 -20.62 -7.55
C LEU A 306 13.67 -21.03 -8.71
N LEU A 307 14.06 -22.31 -8.77
CA LEU A 307 14.85 -22.87 -9.88
C LEU A 307 14.15 -22.70 -11.23
N THR A 308 12.84 -22.94 -11.28
CA THR A 308 12.04 -22.77 -12.50
C THR A 308 11.92 -21.29 -12.91
N LEU A 309 11.93 -20.36 -11.95
CA LEU A 309 11.87 -18.91 -12.21
C LEU A 309 13.22 -18.30 -12.60
N GLN A 310 14.35 -18.97 -12.33
CA GLN A 310 15.70 -18.45 -12.60
C GLN A 310 15.92 -17.91 -14.03
N PRO A 311 15.43 -18.56 -15.12
CA PRO A 311 15.61 -18.02 -16.47
C PRO A 311 14.92 -16.67 -16.68
N ARG A 312 13.77 -16.45 -16.03
CA ARG A 312 13.02 -15.18 -16.06
C ARG A 312 13.66 -14.14 -15.16
N ALA A 313 14.16 -14.55 -13.99
CA ALA A 313 14.86 -13.68 -13.06
C ALA A 313 16.09 -13.02 -13.71
N LYS A 314 16.84 -13.75 -14.56
CA LYS A 314 17.95 -13.18 -15.34
C LYS A 314 17.56 -12.03 -16.28
N GLN A 315 16.29 -11.94 -16.65
CA GLN A 315 15.75 -10.90 -17.54
C GLN A 315 15.01 -9.80 -16.76
N CYS A 316 14.77 -9.99 -15.45
CA CYS A 316 14.06 -9.08 -14.58
C CYS A 316 14.85 -8.86 -13.30
N GLU A 317 15.55 -7.72 -13.22
CA GLU A 317 16.42 -7.39 -12.10
C GLU A 317 15.69 -7.44 -10.75
N GLU A 318 14.46 -6.92 -10.69
CA GLU A 318 13.65 -6.91 -9.47
C GLU A 318 13.32 -8.33 -8.98
N LEU A 319 13.00 -9.25 -9.90
CA LEU A 319 12.77 -10.65 -9.55
C LEU A 319 14.06 -11.31 -9.05
N GLN A 320 15.19 -11.08 -9.72
CA GLN A 320 16.49 -11.59 -9.27
C GLN A 320 16.84 -11.07 -7.86
N GLN A 321 16.64 -9.77 -7.61
CA GLN A 321 16.86 -9.18 -6.29
C GLN A 321 16.01 -9.84 -5.20
N GLN A 322 14.75 -10.18 -5.49
CA GLN A 322 13.88 -10.88 -4.51
C GLN A 322 14.31 -12.32 -4.25
N ILE A 323 14.83 -13.03 -5.26
CA ILE A 323 15.40 -14.39 -5.08
C ILE A 323 16.68 -14.31 -4.24
N ASP A 324 17.58 -13.39 -4.60
CA ASP A 324 18.84 -13.20 -3.88
C ASP A 324 18.60 -12.80 -2.41
N LEU A 325 17.59 -11.96 -2.17
CA LEU A 325 17.13 -11.58 -0.83
C LEU A 325 16.66 -12.80 -0.03
N TYR A 326 15.83 -13.66 -0.61
CA TYR A 326 15.35 -14.88 0.04
C TYR A 326 16.52 -15.81 0.42
N GLU A 327 17.41 -16.10 -0.53
CA GLU A 327 18.57 -16.98 -0.29
C GLU A 327 19.55 -16.41 0.73
N THR A 328 19.86 -15.12 0.62
CA THR A 328 20.79 -14.46 1.54
C THR A 328 20.22 -14.46 2.96
N THR A 329 18.91 -14.25 3.11
CA THR A 329 18.25 -14.31 4.42
C THR A 329 18.38 -15.70 5.05
N LEU A 330 18.21 -16.77 4.26
CA LEU A 330 18.40 -18.15 4.75
C LEU A 330 19.83 -18.40 5.20
N LYS A 331 20.83 -18.07 4.36
CA LYS A 331 22.26 -18.26 4.67
C LYS A 331 22.69 -17.51 5.94
N LEU A 332 22.13 -16.32 6.17
CA LEU A 332 22.37 -15.54 7.39
C LEU A 332 21.80 -16.19 8.65
N GLU A 333 20.63 -16.85 8.55
CA GLU A 333 20.01 -17.54 9.69
C GLU A 333 20.68 -18.90 9.96
N ASP A 334 21.11 -19.60 8.91
CA ASP A 334 21.91 -20.83 9.04
C ASP A 334 23.35 -20.58 9.53
N GLY A 335 23.78 -19.31 9.52
CA GLY A 335 25.09 -18.88 9.99
C GLY A 335 26.24 -19.12 9.00
N GLU A 336 25.91 -19.31 7.72
CA GLU A 336 26.87 -19.48 6.64
C GLU A 336 27.52 -18.15 6.23
N ILE A 337 26.80 -17.04 6.41
CA ILE A 337 27.25 -15.69 6.06
C ILE A 337 27.17 -14.80 7.30
N MET A 338 28.16 -13.92 7.47
CA MET A 338 28.15 -12.93 8.55
C MET A 338 27.43 -11.64 8.11
N PRO A 339 26.70 -10.94 8.99
CA PRO A 339 26.01 -9.70 8.63
C PRO A 339 26.92 -8.60 8.05
N SER A 340 28.24 -8.68 8.30
CA SER A 340 29.27 -7.79 7.75
C SER A 340 29.60 -8.03 6.27
N GLU A 341 29.22 -9.18 5.72
CA GLU A 341 29.49 -9.58 4.33
C GLU A 341 28.35 -9.18 3.38
N LEU A 342 27.29 -8.55 3.91
CA LEU A 342 26.13 -8.10 3.15
C LEU A 342 26.42 -6.81 2.38
N SER A 343 26.02 -6.77 1.12
CA SER A 343 26.09 -5.58 0.27
C SER A 343 25.07 -4.51 0.73
N PRO A 344 25.43 -3.20 0.69
CA PRO A 344 24.59 -2.11 1.20
C PRO A 344 23.29 -1.88 0.42
N SER A 345 23.10 -2.52 -0.74
CA SER A 345 21.86 -2.49 -1.53
C SER A 345 20.72 -3.27 -0.88
N SER A 346 21.04 -4.12 0.10
CA SER A 346 20.09 -4.98 0.82
C SER A 346 19.36 -4.25 1.95
N ASN A 347 18.82 -3.04 1.71
CA ASN A 347 18.23 -2.19 2.76
C ASN A 347 17.03 -2.83 3.51
N LEU A 348 16.51 -3.97 3.06
CA LEU A 348 15.47 -4.75 3.72
C LEU A 348 16.00 -5.75 4.79
N LEU A 349 17.29 -6.11 4.75
CA LEU A 349 17.87 -7.20 5.54
C LEU A 349 18.41 -6.83 6.95
N PRO A 350 19.14 -5.71 7.20
CA PRO A 350 19.94 -5.62 8.42
C PRO A 350 19.31 -4.92 9.62
N THR A 351 18.24 -4.14 9.49
CA THR A 351 17.83 -3.22 10.58
C THR A 351 16.89 -3.86 11.60
N LEU A 352 16.02 -4.78 11.18
CA LEU A 352 14.95 -5.32 12.04
C LEU A 352 15.40 -6.50 12.90
N ARG A 353 16.24 -7.40 12.36
CA ARG A 353 16.79 -8.53 13.13
C ARG A 353 18.04 -8.21 13.94
N ARG A 354 18.83 -7.18 13.55
CA ARG A 354 20.03 -6.75 14.29
C ARG A 354 19.70 -6.20 15.67
N ASN A 355 18.60 -5.47 15.81
CA ASN A 355 18.17 -4.92 17.10
C ASN A 355 17.72 -6.00 18.11
N LYS A 356 17.39 -7.22 17.66
CA LYS A 356 16.94 -8.31 18.54
C LYS A 356 18.07 -9.27 18.96
N ARG A 357 19.17 -9.35 18.19
CA ARG A 357 20.39 -10.09 18.59
C ARG A 357 21.16 -9.40 19.71
N GLY A 358 20.95 -8.10 19.95
CA GLY A 358 21.64 -7.31 20.97
C GLY A 358 21.18 -7.53 22.42
N ALA A 359 20.07 -8.25 22.65
CA ALA A 359 19.53 -8.47 23.99
C ALA A 359 19.83 -9.87 24.58
N ALA A 360 20.34 -10.81 23.79
CA ALA A 360 20.68 -12.16 24.23
C ALA A 360 22.17 -12.43 24.03
N GLY A 361 23.00 -11.76 24.83
CA GLY A 361 24.36 -12.22 25.07
C GLY A 361 24.30 -13.49 25.90
N SER A 362 24.36 -14.66 25.25
CA SER A 362 24.85 -15.87 25.90
C SER A 362 25.56 -16.75 24.90
N ALA A 363 26.86 -16.86 25.09
CA ALA A 363 27.66 -17.97 24.60
C ALA A 363 27.01 -19.27 25.12
N GLY A 364 26.29 -19.95 24.24
CA GLY A 364 25.68 -21.24 24.51
C GLY A 364 25.75 -22.07 23.24
N THR A 365 26.62 -23.07 23.26
CA THR A 365 26.63 -24.18 22.31
C THR A 365 25.31 -24.94 22.44
N GLY A 366 24.27 -24.47 21.75
CA GLY A 366 22.96 -25.09 21.65
C GLY A 366 22.66 -25.31 20.18
N ASP A 367 22.30 -26.55 19.86
CA ASP A 367 21.98 -27.13 18.55
C ASP A 367 21.32 -26.12 17.60
N LYS A 368 22.11 -25.49 16.73
CA LYS A 368 21.58 -24.63 15.66
C LYS A 368 20.92 -25.56 14.66
N ARG A 369 19.59 -25.54 14.60
CA ARG A 369 18.80 -26.27 13.60
C ARG A 369 19.17 -25.73 12.21
N GLN A 370 20.15 -26.37 11.58
CA GLN A 370 20.55 -26.06 10.20
C GLN A 370 19.44 -26.49 9.25
N SER A 371 19.09 -25.62 8.30
CA SER A 371 18.29 -26.01 7.15
C SER A 371 18.94 -27.21 6.44
N ARG A 372 18.17 -28.26 6.15
CA ARG A 372 18.66 -29.49 5.49
C ARG A 372 18.86 -29.34 3.97
N ARG A 373 19.05 -28.11 3.45
CA ARG A 373 18.92 -27.81 2.00
C ARG A 373 20.22 -27.34 1.36
N ARG A 374 20.39 -27.68 0.08
CA ARG A 374 21.48 -27.20 -0.80
C ARG A 374 21.01 -25.94 -1.51
N SER A 375 21.87 -24.93 -1.68
CA SER A 375 21.53 -23.68 -2.36
C SER A 375 21.16 -23.91 -3.85
N VAL A 376 20.31 -23.05 -4.42
CA VAL A 376 19.97 -23.03 -5.86
C VAL A 376 21.24 -22.89 -6.70
N HIS A 377 22.18 -22.06 -6.25
CA HIS A 377 23.50 -21.93 -6.85
C HIS A 377 24.33 -23.22 -6.76
N ASP A 378 24.23 -23.98 -5.67
CA ASP A 378 24.94 -25.27 -5.54
C ASP A 378 24.35 -26.33 -6.47
N VAL A 379 23.03 -26.34 -6.65
CA VAL A 379 22.38 -27.23 -7.62
C VAL A 379 22.71 -26.82 -9.06
N ALA A 380 22.72 -25.53 -9.38
CA ALA A 380 23.13 -25.05 -10.70
C ALA A 380 24.61 -25.33 -11.00
N MET A 381 25.50 -25.28 -10.00
CA MET A 381 26.90 -25.67 -10.17
C MET A 381 27.07 -27.19 -10.35
N THR A 382 26.32 -28.00 -9.61
CA THR A 382 26.36 -29.47 -9.76
C THR A 382 25.77 -29.95 -11.09
N THR A 383 24.71 -29.32 -11.61
CA THR A 383 24.15 -29.63 -12.94
C THR A 383 25.06 -29.18 -14.08
N ASN A 384 25.71 -28.02 -13.97
CA ASN A 384 26.73 -27.56 -14.92
C ASN A 384 27.99 -28.44 -14.88
N ALA A 385 28.40 -28.92 -13.71
CA ALA A 385 29.52 -29.87 -13.57
C ALA A 385 29.19 -31.23 -14.21
N ALA A 386 27.96 -31.73 -14.05
CA ALA A 386 27.47 -32.95 -14.68
C ALA A 386 27.35 -32.82 -16.21
N ALA A 387 26.90 -31.66 -16.72
CA ALA A 387 26.85 -31.36 -18.16
C ALA A 387 28.27 -31.24 -18.76
N ALA A 388 29.22 -30.68 -18.03
CA ALA A 388 30.63 -30.60 -18.44
C ALA A 388 31.31 -31.98 -18.47
N THR A 389 30.95 -32.90 -17.56
CA THR A 389 31.46 -34.28 -17.59
C THR A 389 30.85 -35.10 -18.73
N ALA A 390 29.59 -34.84 -19.11
CA ALA A 390 28.96 -35.45 -20.27
C ALA A 390 29.53 -34.93 -21.61
N ALA A 391 29.89 -33.65 -21.69
CA ALA A 391 30.49 -33.04 -22.88
C ALA A 391 31.94 -33.52 -23.12
N ALA A 392 32.70 -33.79 -22.05
CA ALA A 392 34.08 -34.31 -22.15
C ALA A 392 34.15 -35.77 -22.64
N ALA A 393 33.06 -36.53 -22.57
CA ALA A 393 33.01 -37.92 -23.01
C ALA A 393 32.79 -38.10 -24.53
N ASN A 394 32.42 -37.04 -25.26
CA ASN A 394 31.99 -37.15 -26.67
C ASN A 394 32.95 -36.56 -27.72
N SER A 395 34.20 -36.22 -27.35
CA SER A 395 35.18 -35.65 -28.29
C SER A 395 36.43 -36.52 -28.46
N LYS A 396 36.28 -37.70 -29.07
CA LYS A 396 37.38 -38.45 -29.69
C LYS A 396 36.90 -39.20 -30.93
N SER A 397 36.89 -38.52 -32.08
CA SER A 397 37.26 -39.13 -33.38
C SER A 397 37.10 -38.19 -34.58
N LYS A 398 38.23 -38.01 -35.30
CA LYS A 398 38.44 -37.81 -36.75
C LYS A 398 38.28 -36.43 -37.43
N GLU A 399 39.44 -35.93 -37.87
CA GLU A 399 39.76 -35.10 -39.07
C GLU A 399 39.56 -35.85 -40.42
N PRO A 400 39.89 -35.28 -41.61
CA PRO A 400 39.66 -33.92 -42.17
C PRO A 400 39.18 -33.95 -43.66
N GLU A 401 38.86 -32.81 -44.30
CA GLU A 401 39.38 -32.39 -45.63
C GLU A 401 38.78 -31.08 -46.23
N THR A 402 39.70 -30.25 -46.74
CA THR A 402 39.76 -29.41 -47.96
C THR A 402 38.75 -28.28 -48.35
N ALA A 403 39.31 -27.05 -48.39
CA ALA A 403 39.43 -26.07 -49.48
C ALA A 403 38.21 -25.49 -50.25
N GLY A 404 38.13 -24.14 -50.30
CA GLY A 404 37.45 -23.39 -51.35
C GLY A 404 37.12 -21.91 -51.02
N SER A 405 37.98 -20.98 -51.45
CA SER A 405 37.75 -19.52 -51.57
C SER A 405 37.35 -19.18 -53.04
N PRO A 406 37.20 -17.90 -53.49
CA PRO A 406 36.58 -16.65 -52.97
C PRO A 406 35.76 -15.87 -54.05
N LEU A 407 35.15 -14.71 -53.72
CA LEU A 407 35.09 -13.46 -54.55
C LEU A 407 34.26 -12.37 -53.81
N VAL A 408 34.82 -11.26 -53.31
CA VAL A 408 35.06 -9.93 -53.95
C VAL A 408 33.82 -9.20 -54.49
N THR A 409 33.47 -8.05 -53.89
CA THR A 409 33.41 -6.67 -54.45
C THR A 409 32.58 -5.78 -53.51
N ASP A 410 32.63 -4.45 -53.45
CA ASP A 410 33.64 -3.38 -53.57
C ASP A 410 32.85 -2.07 -53.31
N LYS A 411 33.45 -1.08 -52.61
CA LYS A 411 33.13 0.39 -52.65
C LYS A 411 31.75 0.93 -52.21
N ARG A 412 31.54 2.18 -51.76
CA ARG A 412 32.36 3.32 -51.28
C ARG A 412 31.40 4.51 -50.94
N ALA A 413 31.62 5.13 -49.78
CA ALA A 413 31.50 6.55 -49.37
C ALA A 413 30.23 7.43 -49.58
N ARG A 414 29.88 8.17 -48.50
CA ARG A 414 29.68 9.65 -48.32
C ARG A 414 28.56 9.92 -47.30
N SER A 415 28.80 10.46 -46.10
CA SER A 415 29.13 11.85 -45.67
C SER A 415 27.92 12.76 -45.41
N GLY A 416 27.87 13.37 -44.21
CA GLY A 416 27.00 14.48 -43.78
C GLY A 416 25.79 14.00 -42.97
N GLY A 417 25.41 14.56 -41.82
CA GLY A 417 25.81 15.72 -41.05
C GLY A 417 24.74 15.96 -39.95
N GLU A 418 25.07 16.85 -39.01
CA GLU A 418 24.19 17.50 -38.01
C GLU A 418 23.97 16.81 -36.65
N ALA A 419 24.69 17.38 -35.67
CA ALA A 419 24.46 17.28 -34.25
C ALA A 419 23.63 18.50 -33.79
N ALA A 420 22.63 18.28 -32.93
CA ALA A 420 21.91 19.32 -32.22
C ALA A 420 22.03 19.11 -30.70
N THR A 421 22.36 20.21 -30.05
CA THR A 421 22.64 20.44 -28.63
C THR A 421 21.39 20.47 -27.76
N ALA A 422 21.47 20.00 -26.51
CA ALA A 422 20.55 20.40 -25.44
C ALA A 422 21.29 20.56 -24.10
N ALA A 423 21.05 21.71 -23.48
CA ALA A 423 21.74 22.28 -22.34
C ALA A 423 21.16 21.84 -20.98
N ALA A 424 21.95 22.04 -19.94
CA ALA A 424 21.73 21.61 -18.56
C ALA A 424 21.33 22.76 -17.60
N ALA A 425 20.85 22.34 -16.41
CA ALA A 425 20.89 22.97 -15.08
C ALA A 425 19.67 23.80 -14.60
N PRO A 426 19.48 24.04 -13.28
CA PRO A 426 19.92 23.30 -12.07
C PRO A 426 18.82 23.11 -10.98
N GLY A 427 19.16 22.36 -9.92
CA GLY A 427 18.35 22.16 -8.72
C GLY A 427 18.56 23.20 -7.60
N GLY A 428 17.73 23.08 -6.55
CA GLY A 428 17.83 23.81 -5.29
C GLY A 428 17.38 22.94 -4.12
N ALA A 429 18.20 22.87 -3.07
CA ALA A 429 18.02 22.07 -1.87
C ALA A 429 17.45 22.88 -0.70
N SER A 430 16.73 22.24 0.21
CA SER A 430 16.57 22.69 1.61
C SER A 430 16.38 21.51 2.56
N THR A 431 17.41 21.28 3.37
CA THR A 431 17.48 20.68 4.72
C THR A 431 16.82 21.63 5.75
N ALA A 432 16.24 21.28 6.90
CA ALA A 432 16.12 20.05 7.68
C ALA A 432 15.06 20.23 8.80
N LEU A 433 14.42 19.13 9.26
CA LEU A 433 14.14 18.84 10.69
C LEU A 433 13.71 17.36 10.84
N SER A 434 14.62 16.59 11.47
CA SER A 434 14.59 15.15 11.81
C SER A 434 13.73 14.89 13.07
N ALA A 435 13.22 13.70 13.43
CA ALA A 435 13.88 12.40 13.35
C ALA A 435 12.93 11.18 13.45
N THR A 436 11.60 11.33 13.31
CA THR A 436 10.64 10.20 13.34
C THR A 436 10.02 9.88 11.97
N LYS A 437 10.31 10.70 10.94
CA LYS A 437 9.68 10.67 9.60
C LYS A 437 10.34 9.71 8.59
N LYS A 438 11.57 9.24 8.86
CA LYS A 438 12.33 8.45 7.86
C LYS A 438 11.76 7.06 7.58
N GLY A 439 11.03 6.47 8.53
CA GLY A 439 10.31 5.21 8.29
C GLY A 439 9.04 5.42 7.46
N SER A 440 8.26 6.45 7.77
CA SER A 440 7.01 6.77 7.08
C SER A 440 7.22 7.29 5.66
N ASP A 441 8.26 8.08 5.41
CA ASP A 441 8.52 8.66 4.09
C ASP A 441 9.02 7.61 3.06
N LEU A 442 9.77 6.59 3.49
CA LEU A 442 10.15 5.46 2.63
C LEU A 442 8.96 4.53 2.32
N VAL A 443 8.08 4.33 3.31
CA VAL A 443 6.84 3.59 3.13
C VAL A 443 5.92 4.33 2.18
N LEU A 444 5.76 5.66 2.31
CA LEU A 444 4.97 6.51 1.41
C LEU A 444 5.52 6.56 -0.03
N THR A 445 6.85 6.62 -0.23
CA THR A 445 7.44 6.59 -1.58
C THR A 445 7.33 5.22 -2.23
N SER A 446 7.48 4.14 -1.46
CA SER A 446 7.21 2.77 -1.94
C SER A 446 5.71 2.56 -2.21
N PHE A 447 4.84 3.19 -1.42
CA PHE A 447 3.39 3.21 -1.60
C PHE A 447 2.99 3.89 -2.90
N GLN A 448 3.57 5.04 -3.21
CA GLN A 448 3.28 5.79 -4.44
C GLN A 448 3.77 5.05 -5.69
N LEU A 449 4.87 4.29 -5.60
CA LEU A 449 5.36 3.46 -6.71
C LEU A 449 4.54 2.17 -6.90
N LEU A 450 3.90 1.65 -5.86
CA LEU A 450 3.09 0.43 -5.94
C LEU A 450 1.60 0.69 -6.22
N ALA A 451 1.06 1.84 -5.81
CA ALA A 451 -0.36 2.20 -5.91
C ALA A 451 -0.79 2.77 -7.28
N TYR A 452 0.16 3.14 -8.14
CA TYR A 452 -0.10 3.60 -9.51
C TYR A 452 0.21 2.53 -10.56
#